data_AF-A0A453DCU6-F1
#
_entry.id   AF-A0A453DCU6-F1
#
_cell.length_a   1.000
_cell.length_b   1.000
_cell.length_c   1.000
_cell.angle_alpha   90.00
_cell.angle_beta   90.00
_cell.angle_gamma   90.00
#
_symmetry.space_group_name_H-M   'P 1'
#
loop_
_entity.id
_entity.type
_entity.pdbx_description
1 polymer ?
#
loop_
_entity_poly.entity_id
_entity_poly.type
_entity_poly.pdbx_seq_one_letter_code
_entity_poly.pdbx_strand_id
1 'polypeptide(L)'
;RASASGPLLSSASAKPIGEGRGSDRIGVKASTSSRLDCRRPPEMAIRRGSSCAVLALLALASVAAVSADVFFQEKFEDGWESRWVKSEWKKDENMAGEWNHTSGKWHGDAEDKGIQTSEDYRFYAISAEYPEFSNKDKTLVLQFTVKHEQKLDCGGGYVKLLGGDVDQKKFGGDTPYSIMFGPDICGYSTKKVHTILTKDGKNHLIKKDVPCETDQLSHVYTLIIRPDATYSILIDNEEKQTGSIYEHWDILPPKEIKDPEAKKPEDWDDKEYIPDPEDVKPEGYDDIPKEVTDPDAKKPEDWDDEEDGEWTAPTIPNPEYKGPWKQKKIKNPNYQGKWKAPMIANPDFKDDPYIYAFDSLKYIGIELWQVGSDCRITHSVQEDGTNSHSFSYVCRLSQELCLTTFSSLTMLLWLRHLLKRPGPSIRKYGHILRSIIYRIDI
;
A
#
# COMPACT_ATOMS: atom_id res chain seq x y z
N ARG A 1 40.06 -16.74 -18.03
CA ARG A 1 40.96 -16.55 -19.19
C ARG A 1 40.36 -15.36 -19.95
N ALA A 2 40.93 -14.14 -19.93
CA ALA A 2 42.14 -13.70 -20.64
C ALA A 2 42.04 -14.03 -22.15
N SER A 3 42.19 -13.12 -23.13
CA SER A 3 42.93 -11.84 -23.25
C SER A 3 42.12 -10.84 -24.14
N ALA A 4 42.14 -9.50 -24.02
CA ALA A 4 43.22 -8.50 -24.01
C ALA A 4 43.87 -8.19 -25.40
N SER A 5 43.56 -7.00 -25.96
CA SER A 5 44.42 -6.20 -26.85
C SER A 5 43.82 -4.80 -27.14
N GLY A 6 44.64 -3.75 -27.03
CA GLY A 6 44.42 -2.43 -27.70
C GLY A 6 45.52 -2.26 -28.76
N PRO A 7 46.07 -1.05 -29.03
CA PRO A 7 45.61 0.32 -28.76
C PRO A 7 45.66 1.21 -30.05
N LEU A 8 45.50 2.54 -29.96
CA LEU A 8 46.21 3.53 -30.82
C LEU A 8 46.12 4.97 -30.28
N LEU A 9 46.98 5.87 -30.79
CA LEU A 9 47.37 7.18 -30.22
C LEU A 9 46.90 8.41 -31.02
N SER A 10 46.82 9.58 -30.35
CA SER A 10 47.26 10.93 -30.83
C SER A 10 46.98 11.96 -29.71
N SER A 11 47.96 12.64 -29.08
CA SER A 11 48.63 13.91 -29.48
C SER A 11 47.68 15.12 -29.67
N ALA A 12 47.95 16.36 -29.24
CA ALA A 12 49.15 17.05 -28.75
C ALA A 12 48.76 18.03 -27.58
N SER A 13 49.52 18.99 -27.05
CA SER A 13 50.77 19.67 -27.44
C SER A 13 51.47 20.32 -26.21
N ALA A 14 52.74 20.70 -26.32
CA ALA A 14 53.56 21.28 -25.25
C ALA A 14 54.19 22.63 -25.63
N LYS A 15 54.55 23.48 -24.64
CA LYS A 15 55.57 24.55 -24.77
C LYS A 15 56.28 24.85 -23.42
N PRO A 16 57.53 25.37 -23.42
CA PRO A 16 58.56 24.89 -22.49
C PRO A 16 59.54 25.95 -21.90
N ILE A 17 60.62 25.47 -21.27
CA ILE A 17 61.97 26.06 -21.04
C ILE A 17 62.18 26.94 -19.78
N GLY A 18 63.28 26.63 -19.07
CA GLY A 18 63.97 27.47 -18.07
C GLY A 18 65.18 26.75 -17.45
N GLU A 19 66.39 26.91 -18.02
CA GLU A 19 67.65 26.35 -17.49
C GLU A 19 68.25 27.15 -16.32
N GLY A 20 69.08 26.52 -15.49
CA GLY A 20 70.02 27.18 -14.56
C GLY A 20 71.02 26.19 -13.94
N ARG A 21 72.34 26.42 -14.10
CA ARG A 21 73.44 25.47 -13.75
C ARG A 21 74.39 26.01 -12.67
N GLY A 22 75.16 25.10 -12.06
CA GLY A 22 76.32 25.35 -11.16
C GLY A 22 76.34 24.32 -10.03
N SER A 23 77.25 23.33 -9.90
CA SER A 23 78.72 23.29 -10.08
C SER A 23 79.43 24.21 -9.07
N ASP A 24 80.40 23.77 -8.24
CA ASP A 24 81.36 22.66 -8.35
C ASP A 24 81.77 22.01 -6.99
N ARG A 25 82.41 20.81 -7.08
CA ARG A 25 83.51 20.15 -6.30
C ARG A 25 83.90 20.74 -4.92
N ILE A 26 84.36 19.99 -3.90
CA ILE A 26 85.47 19.00 -3.76
C ILE A 26 85.15 18.15 -2.48
N GLY A 27 85.58 16.91 -2.21
CA GLY A 27 86.45 15.92 -2.87
C GLY A 27 86.94 14.84 -1.85
N VAL A 28 88.06 14.15 -2.15
CA VAL A 28 88.82 13.18 -1.30
C VAL A 28 88.08 11.90 -0.82
N LYS A 29 88.61 10.73 -1.23
CA LYS A 29 88.32 9.39 -0.66
C LYS A 29 89.38 9.00 0.37
N ALA A 30 89.02 8.26 1.43
CA ALA A 30 89.72 7.02 1.85
C ALA A 30 89.07 6.30 3.06
N SER A 31 89.19 4.95 3.06
CA SER A 31 89.26 4.04 4.22
C SER A 31 88.05 3.81 5.16
N THR A 32 87.23 2.83 4.76
CA THR A 32 86.67 1.70 5.56
C THR A 32 86.51 1.75 7.10
N SER A 33 85.24 1.56 7.52
CA SER A 33 84.75 0.56 8.51
C SER A 33 85.05 0.72 10.02
N SER A 34 84.02 1.14 10.78
CA SER A 34 83.32 0.25 11.74
C SER A 34 82.04 0.91 12.30
N ARG A 35 81.20 0.12 13.00
CA ARG A 35 79.78 0.39 13.33
C ARG A 35 79.61 1.34 14.54
N LEU A 36 78.51 2.12 14.59
CA LEU A 36 77.50 2.06 15.68
C LEU A 36 76.33 3.05 15.48
N ASP A 37 75.31 2.91 16.35
CA ASP A 37 73.89 3.27 16.15
C ASP A 37 73.51 4.75 16.36
N CYS A 38 72.38 5.18 15.78
CA CYS A 38 71.88 6.56 15.75
C CYS A 38 70.90 6.88 16.90
N ARG A 39 71.02 8.06 17.53
CA ARG A 39 69.98 8.64 18.41
C ARG A 39 69.22 9.79 17.73
N ARG A 40 67.92 9.90 18.02
CA ARG A 40 66.99 10.92 17.48
C ARG A 40 66.99 12.22 18.30
N PRO A 41 66.68 13.39 17.69
CA PRO A 41 66.29 14.62 18.38
C PRO A 41 64.75 14.69 18.67
N PRO A 42 64.27 15.62 19.50
CA PRO A 42 62.90 15.60 20.06
C PRO A 42 61.83 16.34 19.24
N GLU A 43 60.55 15.97 19.46
CA GLU A 43 59.36 16.62 18.86
C GLU A 43 58.88 17.84 19.67
N MET A 44 58.36 18.86 18.99
CA MET A 44 57.54 19.92 19.58
C MET A 44 56.04 19.63 19.39
N ALA A 45 55.26 19.70 20.48
CA ALA A 45 53.84 19.39 20.47
C ALA A 45 52.96 20.61 20.12
N ILE A 46 52.27 20.55 18.97
CA ILE A 46 51.22 21.52 18.61
C ILE A 46 49.90 21.11 19.28
N ARG A 47 49.30 22.00 20.10
CA ARG A 47 48.07 21.74 20.87
C ARG A 47 46.84 21.55 19.95
N ARG A 48 46.42 20.31 19.73
CA ARG A 48 45.14 19.93 19.07
C ARG A 48 43.92 20.08 20.01
N GLY A 49 43.74 21.25 20.62
CA GLY A 49 42.77 21.45 21.71
C GLY A 49 41.32 21.73 21.30
N SER A 50 41.08 22.62 20.33
CA SER A 50 39.76 23.27 20.21
C SER A 50 38.79 22.67 19.18
N SER A 51 39.26 22.04 18.10
CA SER A 51 38.38 21.63 17.00
C SER A 51 37.40 20.51 17.38
N CYS A 52 37.78 19.58 18.26
CA CYS A 52 36.89 18.51 18.71
C CYS A 52 35.75 19.02 19.60
N ALA A 53 35.97 20.08 20.39
CA ALA A 53 34.94 20.66 21.25
C ALA A 53 33.86 21.38 20.42
N VAL A 54 34.26 22.12 19.39
CA VAL A 54 33.33 22.79 18.48
C VAL A 54 32.54 21.77 17.64
N LEU A 55 33.19 20.71 17.15
CA LEU A 55 32.50 19.62 16.45
C LEU A 55 31.55 18.83 17.37
N ALA A 56 31.91 18.62 18.64
CA ALA A 56 31.02 17.99 19.61
C ALA A 56 29.80 18.89 19.94
N LEU A 57 30.00 20.20 20.08
CA LEU A 57 28.91 21.17 20.28
C LEU A 57 27.99 21.28 19.05
N LEU A 58 28.54 21.25 17.83
CA LEU A 58 27.74 21.20 16.60
C LEU A 58 27.00 19.86 16.45
N ALA A 59 27.61 18.73 16.84
CA ALA A 59 26.94 17.43 16.85
C ALA A 59 25.82 17.34 17.90
N LEU A 60 26.00 17.97 19.06
CA LEU A 60 24.95 18.16 20.08
C LEU A 60 23.85 19.12 19.60
N ALA A 61 24.20 20.20 18.89
CA ALA A 61 23.24 21.13 18.29
C ALA A 61 22.44 20.52 17.13
N SER A 62 22.99 19.51 16.44
CA SER A 62 22.25 18.73 15.43
C SER A 62 21.28 17.70 16.01
N VAL A 63 21.22 17.54 17.34
CA VAL A 63 20.10 16.88 18.00
C VAL A 63 18.96 17.89 18.12
N ALA A 64 18.29 18.15 16.99
CA ALA A 64 16.96 18.72 17.03
C ALA A 64 16.08 17.77 17.86
N ALA A 65 15.61 18.24 19.01
CA ALA A 65 14.62 17.51 19.80
C ALA A 65 13.31 17.53 19.02
N VAL A 66 13.07 16.49 18.22
CA VAL A 66 11.78 16.24 17.57
C VAL A 66 10.78 15.98 18.70
N SER A 67 10.01 17.02 19.01
CA SER A 67 9.02 17.02 20.08
C SER A 67 7.66 16.74 19.47
N ALA A 68 7.35 15.47 19.24
CA ALA A 68 6.04 15.06 18.75
C ALA A 68 4.95 15.39 19.79
N ASP A 69 4.00 16.26 19.41
CA ASP A 69 2.80 16.54 20.21
C ASP A 69 1.99 15.25 20.36
N VAL A 70 1.82 14.74 21.58
CA VAL A 70 0.98 13.57 21.88
C VAL A 70 -0.37 14.06 22.39
N PHE A 71 -1.42 13.89 21.58
CA PHE A 71 -2.78 14.34 21.89
C PHE A 71 -3.52 13.32 22.74
N PHE A 72 -3.32 12.04 22.46
CA PHE A 72 -3.88 10.93 23.22
C PHE A 72 -2.86 9.81 23.36
N GLN A 73 -2.75 9.28 24.57
CA GLN A 73 -2.03 8.05 24.83
C GLN A 73 -2.81 7.25 25.88
N GLU A 74 -3.21 6.04 25.52
CA GLU A 74 -3.81 5.09 26.45
C GLU A 74 -3.03 3.78 26.43
N LYS A 75 -2.74 3.29 27.63
CA LYS A 75 -2.08 2.00 27.90
C LYS A 75 -2.92 1.07 28.76
N PHE A 76 -4.09 1.54 29.22
CA PHE A 76 -4.96 0.85 30.17
C PHE A 76 -4.24 0.46 31.46
N GLU A 77 -3.44 1.39 32.00
CA GLU A 77 -3.03 1.33 33.40
C GLU A 77 -4.26 1.47 34.32
N ASP A 78 -4.20 0.95 35.56
CA ASP A 78 -5.32 0.96 36.51
C ASP A 78 -5.94 2.38 36.66
N GLY A 79 -7.28 2.44 36.72
CA GLY A 79 -8.03 3.71 36.70
C GLY A 79 -8.38 4.26 35.31
N TRP A 80 -8.13 3.49 34.23
CA TRP A 80 -8.54 3.83 32.86
C TRP A 80 -10.03 4.18 32.72
N GLU A 81 -10.90 3.60 33.56
CA GLU A 81 -12.35 3.83 33.58
C GLU A 81 -12.73 5.30 33.82
N SER A 82 -11.81 6.10 34.39
CA SER A 82 -11.98 7.56 34.54
C SER A 82 -11.81 8.35 33.24
N ARG A 83 -11.17 7.75 32.22
CA ARG A 83 -10.87 8.34 30.91
C ARG A 83 -11.83 7.88 29.81
N TRP A 84 -12.51 6.75 30.01
CA TRP A 84 -13.36 6.10 29.01
C TRP A 84 -14.82 6.05 29.43
N VAL A 85 -15.70 6.54 28.55
CA VAL A 85 -17.15 6.53 28.70
C VAL A 85 -17.73 5.36 27.92
N LYS A 86 -18.32 4.39 28.64
CA LYS A 86 -19.17 3.34 28.03
C LYS A 86 -20.46 3.99 27.50
N SER A 87 -20.84 3.67 26.28
CA SER A 87 -22.08 4.14 25.67
C SER A 87 -23.30 3.45 26.28
N GLU A 88 -24.44 4.10 26.22
CA GLU A 88 -25.76 3.55 26.54
C GLU A 88 -26.47 3.00 25.27
N TRP A 89 -25.85 3.13 24.09
CA TRP A 89 -26.30 2.50 22.84
C TRP A 89 -26.42 0.97 22.99
N LYS A 90 -27.49 0.39 22.42
CA LYS A 90 -27.84 -1.05 22.49
C LYS A 90 -28.06 -1.62 23.92
N LYS A 91 -28.07 -0.79 24.95
CA LYS A 91 -28.34 -1.21 26.34
C LYS A 91 -29.79 -1.69 26.54
N ASP A 92 -30.77 -0.92 26.07
CA ASP A 92 -32.20 -1.25 26.23
C ASP A 92 -32.63 -2.49 25.42
N GLU A 93 -31.90 -2.80 24.34
CA GLU A 93 -32.07 -4.02 23.55
C GLU A 93 -31.40 -5.25 24.21
N ASN A 94 -30.67 -5.08 25.32
CA ASN A 94 -29.76 -6.06 25.89
C ASN A 94 -28.81 -6.66 24.83
N MET A 95 -28.23 -5.79 24.00
CA MET A 95 -27.21 -6.15 22.99
C MET A 95 -25.88 -5.43 23.19
N ALA A 96 -25.79 -4.45 24.10
CA ALA A 96 -24.51 -3.91 24.57
C ALA A 96 -23.71 -5.01 25.30
N GLY A 97 -22.40 -5.10 25.07
CA GLY A 97 -21.50 -6.05 25.72
C GLY A 97 -20.55 -5.40 26.73
N GLU A 98 -20.08 -6.19 27.69
CA GLU A 98 -19.22 -5.70 28.76
C GLU A 98 -17.70 -5.76 28.47
N TRP A 99 -16.98 -4.83 29.10
CA TRP A 99 -15.54 -4.67 28.91
C TRP A 99 -14.77 -5.23 30.10
N ASN A 100 -13.89 -6.19 29.84
CA ASN A 100 -12.91 -6.71 30.78
C ASN A 100 -11.58 -5.95 30.67
N HIS A 101 -10.80 -5.94 31.74
CA HIS A 101 -9.48 -5.32 31.81
C HIS A 101 -8.43 -6.40 32.10
N THR A 102 -7.60 -6.76 31.11
CA THR A 102 -6.69 -7.92 31.20
C THR A 102 -5.54 -7.85 30.19
N SER A 103 -4.46 -8.61 30.45
CA SER A 103 -3.39 -8.91 29.49
C SER A 103 -3.68 -10.16 28.63
N GLY A 104 -4.82 -10.83 28.84
CA GLY A 104 -5.24 -12.03 28.10
C GLY A 104 -4.62 -13.33 28.64
N LYS A 105 -4.93 -14.46 28.01
CA LYS A 105 -4.50 -15.80 28.47
C LYS A 105 -2.99 -16.02 28.34
N TRP A 106 -2.32 -15.24 27.49
CA TRP A 106 -0.88 -15.29 27.26
C TRP A 106 -0.39 -13.92 26.78
N HIS A 107 0.73 -13.47 27.31
CA HIS A 107 1.22 -12.09 27.16
C HIS A 107 2.75 -12.04 27.22
N GLY A 108 3.33 -10.92 26.75
CA GLY A 108 4.75 -10.64 26.91
C GLY A 108 5.11 -10.15 28.31
N ASP A 109 4.27 -9.27 28.86
CA ASP A 109 4.29 -8.79 30.25
C ASP A 109 2.87 -8.95 30.84
N ALA A 110 2.77 -9.29 32.12
CA ALA A 110 1.48 -9.43 32.80
C ALA A 110 0.81 -8.05 33.04
N GLU A 111 1.61 -6.99 33.14
CA GLU A 111 1.16 -5.61 33.33
C GLU A 111 0.75 -4.91 32.02
N ASP A 112 1.05 -5.48 30.84
CA ASP A 112 0.58 -5.03 29.53
C ASP A 112 -0.91 -5.38 29.33
N LYS A 113 -1.77 -4.80 30.19
CA LYS A 113 -3.22 -4.95 30.15
C LYS A 113 -3.83 -4.09 29.03
N GLY A 114 -5.03 -4.47 28.60
CA GLY A 114 -5.87 -3.71 27.69
C GLY A 114 -7.36 -3.95 27.98
N ILE A 115 -8.23 -3.28 27.23
CA ILE A 115 -9.66 -3.55 27.26
C ILE A 115 -10.06 -4.67 26.29
N GLN A 116 -10.88 -5.57 26.81
CA GLN A 116 -11.27 -6.84 26.22
C GLN A 116 -12.80 -6.91 26.11
N THR A 117 -13.32 -7.39 24.98
CA THR A 117 -14.74 -7.74 24.81
C THR A 117 -15.05 -9.04 25.53
N SER A 118 -16.01 -9.08 26.48
CA SER A 118 -16.24 -10.27 27.32
C SER A 118 -17.24 -11.29 26.77
N GLU A 119 -18.16 -10.87 25.90
CA GLU A 119 -19.34 -11.63 25.47
C GLU A 119 -19.45 -11.74 23.94
N ASP A 120 -19.98 -12.86 23.48
CA ASP A 120 -20.29 -13.11 22.06
C ASP A 120 -21.66 -12.53 21.66
N TYR A 121 -21.81 -12.18 20.38
CA TYR A 121 -23.04 -11.63 19.79
C TYR A 121 -23.49 -10.32 20.45
N ARG A 122 -22.51 -9.45 20.78
CA ARG A 122 -22.72 -8.14 21.38
C ARG A 122 -22.15 -7.01 20.53
N PHE A 123 -22.79 -5.84 20.66
CA PHE A 123 -22.24 -4.56 20.26
C PHE A 123 -21.42 -3.96 21.41
N TYR A 124 -20.26 -3.44 21.06
CA TYR A 124 -19.33 -2.81 21.98
C TYR A 124 -19.20 -1.35 21.57
N ALA A 125 -19.44 -0.43 22.50
CA ALA A 125 -19.31 1.00 22.23
C ALA A 125 -18.73 1.73 23.45
N ILE A 126 -17.52 2.26 23.30
CA ILE A 126 -16.80 3.00 24.34
C ILE A 126 -15.98 4.12 23.69
N SER A 127 -15.79 5.25 24.37
CA SER A 127 -14.99 6.36 23.84
C SER A 127 -14.22 7.12 24.91
N ALA A 128 -13.10 7.74 24.54
CA ALA A 128 -12.31 8.61 25.40
C ALA A 128 -12.17 10.01 24.78
N GLU A 129 -12.19 11.03 25.64
CA GLU A 129 -11.95 12.44 25.26
C GLU A 129 -10.47 12.78 25.32
N TYR A 130 -10.01 13.64 24.40
CA TYR A 130 -8.70 14.26 24.42
C TYR A 130 -8.81 15.75 24.02
N PRO A 131 -7.77 16.57 24.22
CA PRO A 131 -7.79 17.98 23.83
C PRO A 131 -8.08 18.14 22.34
N GLU A 132 -9.15 18.87 22.02
CA GLU A 132 -9.63 19.05 20.65
C GLU A 132 -8.57 19.71 19.76
N PHE A 133 -8.34 19.15 18.58
CA PHE A 133 -7.33 19.65 17.64
C PHE A 133 -7.70 19.40 16.17
N SER A 134 -7.00 20.11 15.28
CA SER A 134 -7.01 19.85 13.83
C SER A 134 -5.63 19.35 13.38
N ASN A 135 -5.60 18.45 12.40
CA ASN A 135 -4.38 18.07 11.69
C ASN A 135 -4.08 18.95 10.48
N LYS A 136 -4.76 20.09 10.31
CA LYS A 136 -4.42 21.06 9.27
C LYS A 136 -2.95 21.48 9.40
N ASP A 137 -2.24 21.48 8.28
CA ASP A 137 -0.81 21.80 8.14
C ASP A 137 0.15 20.91 8.98
N LYS A 138 -0.34 19.80 9.57
CA LYS A 138 0.46 18.87 10.39
C LYS A 138 0.21 17.40 10.02
N THR A 139 1.24 16.57 10.14
CA THR A 139 1.09 15.12 9.98
C THR A 139 0.32 14.51 11.15
N LEU A 140 -0.76 13.79 10.87
CA LEU A 140 -1.51 12.98 11.83
C LEU A 140 -0.93 11.56 11.86
N VAL A 141 -0.66 11.03 13.06
CA VAL A 141 -0.29 9.63 13.27
C VAL A 141 -1.25 9.01 14.28
N LEU A 142 -2.04 8.04 13.81
CA LEU A 142 -2.89 7.19 14.64
C LEU A 142 -2.27 5.80 14.66
N GLN A 143 -1.87 5.33 15.83
CA GLN A 143 -1.32 3.99 16.03
C GLN A 143 -2.06 3.27 17.15
N PHE A 144 -2.38 1.99 16.94
CA PHE A 144 -2.83 1.13 18.02
C PHE A 144 -2.50 -0.35 17.79
N THR A 145 -2.39 -1.08 18.89
CA THR A 145 -2.29 -2.55 18.89
C THR A 145 -3.68 -3.19 18.86
N VAL A 146 -3.83 -4.31 18.17
CA VAL A 146 -5.00 -5.20 18.22
C VAL A 146 -4.51 -6.63 18.42
N LYS A 147 -5.24 -7.41 19.20
CA LYS A 147 -5.02 -8.85 19.38
C LYS A 147 -6.35 -9.57 19.16
N HIS A 148 -6.35 -10.68 18.43
CA HIS A 148 -7.53 -11.51 18.21
C HIS A 148 -7.35 -12.89 18.88
N GLU A 149 -7.11 -12.90 20.19
CA GLU A 149 -6.71 -14.10 20.93
C GLU A 149 -7.71 -15.26 20.78
N GLN A 150 -8.99 -14.95 20.61
CA GLN A 150 -10.09 -15.91 20.45
C GLN A 150 -10.18 -16.58 19.06
N LYS A 151 -9.30 -16.21 18.10
CA LYS A 151 -9.39 -16.61 16.69
C LYS A 151 -10.72 -16.17 16.06
N LEU A 152 -10.85 -14.86 15.88
CA LEU A 152 -12.07 -14.19 15.43
C LEU A 152 -12.57 -14.65 14.05
N ASP A 153 -13.82 -15.11 13.97
CA ASP A 153 -14.49 -15.44 12.71
C ASP A 153 -15.21 -14.22 12.10
N CYS A 154 -15.92 -13.42 12.92
CA CYS A 154 -16.48 -12.15 12.46
C CYS A 154 -16.55 -11.10 13.58
N GLY A 155 -15.82 -10.00 13.41
CA GLY A 155 -15.89 -8.81 14.23
C GLY A 155 -14.88 -7.74 13.78
N GLY A 156 -15.13 -6.51 14.20
CA GLY A 156 -14.19 -5.42 13.97
C GLY A 156 -13.04 -5.42 14.99
N GLY A 157 -11.94 -4.78 14.63
CA GLY A 157 -10.88 -4.36 15.56
C GLY A 157 -10.42 -2.93 15.28
N TYR A 158 -11.31 -2.09 14.75
CA TYR A 158 -11.01 -0.71 14.32
C TYR A 158 -11.37 0.35 15.36
N VAL A 159 -10.79 1.53 15.20
CA VAL A 159 -11.13 2.73 15.98
C VAL A 159 -11.73 3.81 15.08
N LYS A 160 -12.60 4.64 15.65
CA LYS A 160 -13.16 5.85 15.04
C LYS A 160 -12.54 7.08 15.72
N LEU A 161 -12.08 8.06 14.96
CA LEU A 161 -11.80 9.42 15.46
C LEU A 161 -13.01 10.30 15.21
N LEU A 162 -13.41 11.09 16.21
CA LEU A 162 -14.72 11.74 16.33
C LEU A 162 -14.57 13.25 16.54
N GLY A 163 -15.53 14.01 16.01
CA GLY A 163 -15.63 15.46 16.18
C GLY A 163 -16.14 15.87 17.57
N GLY A 164 -16.02 17.17 17.90
CA GLY A 164 -16.35 17.70 19.22
C GLY A 164 -17.84 17.70 19.60
N ASP A 165 -18.72 17.52 18.62
CA ASP A 165 -20.18 17.50 18.71
C ASP A 165 -20.78 16.15 19.17
N VAL A 166 -19.95 15.12 19.32
CA VAL A 166 -20.41 13.77 19.70
C VAL A 166 -20.77 13.67 21.19
N ASP A 167 -21.99 13.17 21.46
CA ASP A 167 -22.42 12.71 22.78
C ASP A 167 -21.90 11.29 23.05
N GLN A 168 -20.86 11.17 23.87
CA GLN A 168 -20.20 9.89 24.19
C GLN A 168 -21.15 8.82 24.76
N LYS A 169 -22.25 9.22 25.43
CA LYS A 169 -23.24 8.27 25.97
C LYS A 169 -24.16 7.70 24.90
N LYS A 170 -24.25 8.34 23.73
CA LYS A 170 -25.05 7.89 22.58
C LYS A 170 -24.19 7.35 21.44
N PHE A 171 -22.87 7.25 21.64
CA PHE A 171 -21.93 6.76 20.65
C PHE A 171 -22.28 5.34 20.19
N GLY A 172 -22.34 5.12 18.88
CA GLY A 172 -22.77 3.87 18.27
C GLY A 172 -22.46 3.80 16.77
N GLY A 173 -23.07 2.83 16.08
CA GLY A 173 -22.88 2.58 14.65
C GLY A 173 -23.02 3.83 13.78
N ASP A 174 -24.16 4.51 13.92
CA ASP A 174 -24.56 5.67 13.11
C ASP A 174 -23.95 7.01 13.58
N THR A 175 -23.11 7.03 14.62
CA THR A 175 -22.49 8.27 15.09
C THR A 175 -21.49 8.79 14.05
N PRO A 176 -21.58 10.07 13.62
CA PRO A 176 -20.62 10.68 12.73
C PRO A 176 -19.18 10.56 13.25
N TYR A 177 -18.26 10.20 12.35
CA TYR A 177 -16.83 10.11 12.63
C TYR A 177 -16.04 10.76 11.51
N SER A 178 -14.84 11.23 11.82
CA SER A 178 -13.92 11.88 10.87
C SER A 178 -13.08 10.83 10.12
N ILE A 179 -12.56 9.85 10.86
CA ILE A 179 -11.72 8.76 10.35
C ILE A 179 -12.18 7.46 11.02
N MET A 180 -12.29 6.36 10.26
CA MET A 180 -12.32 4.99 10.80
C MET A 180 -11.09 4.24 10.27
N PHE A 181 -10.31 3.64 11.17
CA PHE A 181 -9.09 2.91 10.80
C PHE A 181 -8.91 1.65 11.65
N GLY A 182 -8.58 0.54 11.00
CA GLY A 182 -8.19 -0.72 11.66
C GLY A 182 -8.70 -1.99 10.99
N PRO A 183 -8.30 -3.17 11.50
CA PRO A 183 -8.73 -4.46 10.96
C PRO A 183 -10.23 -4.68 11.10
N ASP A 184 -10.81 -5.37 10.12
CA ASP A 184 -12.17 -5.89 10.10
C ASP A 184 -12.15 -7.29 9.47
N ILE A 185 -12.64 -8.26 10.24
CA ILE A 185 -12.66 -9.67 9.87
C ILE A 185 -14.13 -10.08 9.87
N CYS A 186 -14.63 -10.65 8.78
CA CYS A 186 -15.92 -11.32 8.76
C CYS A 186 -15.93 -12.42 7.68
N GLY A 187 -15.80 -13.66 8.16
CA GLY A 187 -15.75 -14.86 7.33
C GLY A 187 -14.57 -14.85 6.35
N TYR A 188 -14.82 -15.35 5.14
CA TYR A 188 -13.83 -15.38 4.06
C TYR A 188 -13.88 -14.15 3.15
N SER A 189 -14.96 -13.36 3.19
CA SER A 189 -15.18 -12.21 2.29
C SER A 189 -14.53 -10.93 2.77
N THR A 190 -14.44 -10.73 4.09
CA THR A 190 -13.93 -9.49 4.69
C THR A 190 -12.75 -9.82 5.59
N LYS A 191 -11.53 -9.46 5.17
CA LYS A 191 -10.28 -9.62 5.94
C LYS A 191 -9.34 -8.47 5.60
N LYS A 192 -9.70 -7.27 6.03
CA LYS A 192 -9.03 -6.05 5.58
C LYS A 192 -8.91 -4.98 6.64
N VAL A 193 -7.98 -4.06 6.43
CA VAL A 193 -7.86 -2.83 7.21
C VAL A 193 -8.78 -1.77 6.59
N HIS A 194 -9.87 -1.43 7.28
CA HIS A 194 -10.66 -0.25 6.92
C HIS A 194 -9.78 0.99 7.04
N THR A 195 -9.88 1.88 6.07
CA THR A 195 -9.31 3.23 6.13
C THR A 195 -10.32 4.17 5.46
N ILE A 196 -11.25 4.66 6.26
CA ILE A 196 -12.39 5.46 5.82
C ILE A 196 -12.15 6.90 6.24
N LEU A 197 -12.26 7.82 5.29
CA LEU A 197 -12.13 9.26 5.50
C LEU A 197 -13.50 9.90 5.26
N THR A 198 -13.99 10.69 6.21
CA THR A 198 -15.30 11.32 6.12
C THR A 198 -15.17 12.78 5.70
N LYS A 199 -15.81 13.13 4.59
CA LYS A 199 -15.84 14.48 4.01
C LYS A 199 -17.27 14.81 3.58
N ASP A 200 -17.69 16.05 3.79
CA ASP A 200 -19.05 16.54 3.45
C ASP A 200 -20.20 15.64 3.97
N GLY A 201 -20.01 15.03 5.15
CA GLY A 201 -20.97 14.10 5.76
C GLY A 201 -21.04 12.70 5.12
N LYS A 202 -20.17 12.39 4.15
CA LYS A 202 -20.09 11.10 3.48
C LYS A 202 -18.83 10.33 3.90
N ASN A 203 -19.00 9.04 4.16
CA ASN A 203 -17.92 8.11 4.47
C ASN A 203 -17.28 7.61 3.16
N HIS A 204 -16.03 7.97 2.89
CA HIS A 204 -15.30 7.51 1.70
C HIS A 204 -14.37 6.36 2.07
N LEU A 205 -14.61 5.17 1.49
CA LEU A 205 -13.75 4.00 1.65
C LEU A 205 -12.54 4.10 0.73
N ILE A 206 -11.41 3.54 1.18
CA ILE A 206 -10.22 3.36 0.36
C ILE A 206 -10.50 2.40 -0.81
N LYS A 207 -10.06 2.74 -2.02
CA LYS A 207 -10.30 1.95 -3.25
C LYS A 207 -9.62 0.60 -3.28
N LYS A 208 -8.43 0.53 -2.67
CA LYS A 208 -7.59 -0.67 -2.66
C LYS A 208 -7.54 -1.22 -1.24
N ASP A 209 -8.15 -2.38 -1.07
CA ASP A 209 -8.16 -3.13 0.20
C ASP A 209 -6.74 -3.53 0.60
N VAL A 210 -6.40 -3.25 1.86
CA VAL A 210 -5.18 -3.71 2.53
C VAL A 210 -5.55 -4.94 3.37
N PRO A 211 -4.92 -6.11 3.22
CA PRO A 211 -5.21 -7.26 4.06
C PRO A 211 -4.85 -6.98 5.52
N CYS A 212 -5.66 -7.46 6.46
CA CYS A 212 -5.33 -7.45 7.88
C CYS A 212 -4.74 -8.80 8.32
N GLU A 213 -4.00 -8.79 9.43
CA GLU A 213 -3.50 -10.02 10.03
C GLU A 213 -4.63 -10.77 10.74
N THR A 214 -4.66 -12.10 10.59
CA THR A 214 -5.74 -12.96 11.11
C THR A 214 -5.24 -14.13 11.94
N ASP A 215 -4.01 -14.05 12.46
CA ASP A 215 -3.59 -14.95 13.54
C ASP A 215 -4.03 -14.38 14.90
N GLN A 216 -3.61 -15.01 16.00
CA GLN A 216 -4.09 -14.70 17.35
C GLN A 216 -3.17 -13.72 18.11
N LEU A 217 -2.01 -13.36 17.54
CA LEU A 217 -0.98 -12.49 18.10
C LEU A 217 -1.43 -11.02 18.15
N SER A 218 -0.63 -10.22 18.83
CA SER A 218 -0.79 -8.77 18.89
C SER A 218 -0.10 -8.13 17.69
N HIS A 219 -0.86 -7.40 16.88
CA HIS A 219 -0.36 -6.65 15.72
C HIS A 219 -0.56 -5.15 15.89
N VAL A 220 0.40 -4.35 15.42
CA VAL A 220 0.38 -2.88 15.51
C VAL A 220 -0.09 -2.30 14.18
N TYR A 221 -1.21 -1.60 14.19
CA TYR A 221 -1.77 -0.89 13.04
C TYR A 221 -1.46 0.60 13.16
N THR A 222 -0.85 1.19 12.13
CA THR A 222 -0.50 2.61 12.09
C THR A 222 -1.00 3.27 10.80
N LEU A 223 -1.79 4.33 10.95
CA LEU A 223 -2.17 5.24 9.88
C LEU A 223 -1.42 6.56 10.03
N ILE A 224 -0.79 7.00 8.94
CA ILE A 224 -0.10 8.28 8.82
C ILE A 224 -0.82 9.07 7.72
N ILE A 225 -1.25 10.31 8.00
CA ILE A 225 -1.81 11.24 7.02
C ILE A 225 -0.98 12.52 7.06
N ARG A 226 -0.45 12.98 5.92
CA ARG A 226 0.51 14.08 5.81
C ARG A 226 -0.11 15.33 5.16
N PRO A 227 0.47 16.54 5.39
CA PRO A 227 -0.03 17.79 4.80
C PRO A 227 0.06 17.93 3.28
N ASP A 228 0.82 17.06 2.62
CA ASP A 228 0.89 16.95 1.15
C ASP A 228 -0.22 16.06 0.56
N ALA A 229 -1.22 15.71 1.38
CA ALA A 229 -2.29 14.77 1.07
C ALA A 229 -1.81 13.34 0.71
N THR A 230 -0.60 12.97 1.11
CA THR A 230 -0.16 11.56 1.11
C THR A 230 -0.53 10.87 2.42
N TYR A 231 -0.59 9.53 2.37
CA TYR A 231 -0.81 8.71 3.56
C TYR A 231 0.06 7.45 3.50
N SER A 232 0.25 6.79 4.65
CA SER A 232 0.81 5.44 4.75
C SER A 232 0.02 4.60 5.74
N ILE A 233 -0.18 3.33 5.41
CA ILE A 233 -0.72 2.28 6.30
C ILE A 233 0.41 1.29 6.58
N LEU A 234 0.78 1.17 7.85
CA LEU A 234 1.76 0.20 8.32
C LEU A 234 1.07 -0.85 9.19
N ILE A 235 1.55 -2.08 9.08
CA ILE A 235 1.22 -3.18 10.00
C ILE A 235 2.55 -3.72 10.53
N ASP A 236 2.70 -3.82 11.85
CA ASP A 236 3.92 -4.21 12.56
C ASP A 236 5.16 -3.37 12.20
N ASN A 237 4.91 -2.09 11.90
CA ASN A 237 5.88 -1.11 11.37
C ASN A 237 6.39 -1.38 9.95
N GLU A 238 5.84 -2.36 9.23
CA GLU A 238 6.06 -2.54 7.79
C GLU A 238 5.02 -1.76 6.99
N GLU A 239 5.44 -0.92 6.04
CA GLU A 239 4.52 -0.22 5.14
C GLU A 239 3.85 -1.22 4.18
N LYS A 240 2.54 -1.41 4.33
CA LYS A 240 1.73 -2.29 3.47
C LYS A 240 1.09 -1.52 2.32
N GLN A 241 0.80 -0.23 2.51
CA GLN A 241 0.31 0.66 1.46
C GLN A 241 0.65 2.13 1.71
N THR A 242 0.91 2.87 0.64
CA THR A 242 1.17 4.31 0.62
C THR A 242 0.59 4.91 -0.67
N GLY A 243 0.37 6.22 -0.70
CA GLY A 243 -0.10 6.93 -1.90
C GLY A 243 -0.75 8.26 -1.61
N SER A 244 -1.51 8.76 -2.60
CA SER A 244 -2.22 10.04 -2.56
C SER A 244 -3.69 9.87 -2.19
N ILE A 245 -4.23 10.75 -1.33
CA ILE A 245 -5.66 10.75 -0.97
C ILE A 245 -6.53 11.04 -2.21
N TYR A 246 -6.06 11.91 -3.12
CA TYR A 246 -6.74 12.23 -4.38
C TYR A 246 -6.92 11.02 -5.31
N GLU A 247 -6.06 10.02 -5.21
CA GLU A 247 -6.07 8.85 -6.09
C GLU A 247 -6.82 7.68 -5.44
N HIS A 248 -6.57 7.42 -4.14
CA HIS A 248 -7.02 6.23 -3.44
C HIS A 248 -8.39 6.36 -2.76
N TRP A 249 -9.03 7.54 -2.75
CA TRP A 249 -10.43 7.74 -2.35
C TRP A 249 -11.21 8.51 -3.42
N ASP A 250 -12.52 8.26 -3.52
CA ASP A 250 -13.44 9.03 -4.37
C ASP A 250 -14.11 10.15 -3.57
N ILE A 251 -13.29 11.09 -3.06
CA ILE A 251 -13.74 12.28 -2.33
C ILE A 251 -14.18 13.38 -3.30
N LEU A 252 -13.27 13.80 -4.19
CA LEU A 252 -13.56 14.82 -5.19
C LEU A 252 -14.19 14.20 -6.46
N PRO A 253 -15.01 14.95 -7.21
CA PRO A 253 -15.44 14.57 -8.55
C PRO A 253 -14.23 14.27 -9.48
N PRO A 254 -14.41 13.49 -10.57
CA PRO A 254 -13.34 13.31 -11.55
C PRO A 254 -12.99 14.65 -12.22
N LYS A 255 -11.70 14.89 -12.48
CA LYS A 255 -11.22 16.12 -13.13
C LYS A 255 -11.76 16.31 -14.56
N GLU A 256 -12.00 15.20 -15.25
CA GLU A 256 -12.55 15.16 -16.60
C GLU A 256 -13.78 14.25 -16.65
N ILE A 257 -14.79 14.66 -17.43
CA ILE A 257 -15.98 13.88 -17.75
C ILE A 257 -16.11 13.77 -19.27
N LYS A 258 -16.86 12.78 -19.76
CA LYS A 258 -17.26 12.77 -21.17
C LYS A 258 -18.20 13.93 -21.43
N ASP A 259 -17.99 14.63 -22.52
CA ASP A 259 -18.88 15.70 -22.97
C ASP A 259 -20.32 15.16 -23.13
N PRO A 260 -21.30 15.66 -22.35
CA PRO A 260 -22.69 15.21 -22.43
C PRO A 260 -23.41 15.71 -23.68
N GLU A 261 -22.94 16.81 -24.30
CA GLU A 261 -23.51 17.39 -25.52
C GLU A 261 -22.90 16.79 -26.80
N ALA A 262 -21.75 16.12 -26.68
CA ALA A 262 -21.11 15.47 -27.81
C ALA A 262 -21.96 14.33 -28.38
N LYS A 263 -22.25 14.44 -29.67
CA LYS A 263 -22.95 13.42 -30.45
C LYS A 263 -21.99 12.77 -31.43
N LYS A 264 -22.21 11.50 -31.74
CA LYS A 264 -21.51 10.81 -32.83
C LYS A 264 -21.83 11.55 -34.15
N PRO A 265 -20.82 12.00 -34.92
CA PRO A 265 -21.03 12.58 -36.24
C PRO A 265 -21.72 11.59 -37.20
N GLU A 266 -22.56 12.09 -38.09
CA GLU A 266 -23.29 11.25 -39.05
C GLU A 266 -22.36 10.56 -40.07
N ASP A 267 -21.21 11.19 -40.36
CA ASP A 267 -20.14 10.71 -41.22
C ASP A 267 -19.12 9.79 -40.50
N TRP A 268 -19.30 9.55 -39.20
CA TRP A 268 -18.40 8.67 -38.45
C TRP A 268 -18.73 7.19 -38.65
N ASP A 269 -17.93 6.49 -39.44
CA ASP A 269 -18.10 5.05 -39.66
C ASP A 269 -17.37 4.23 -38.58
N ASP A 270 -18.16 3.57 -37.72
CA ASP A 270 -17.73 2.65 -36.67
C ASP A 270 -17.94 1.17 -37.06
N LYS A 271 -18.29 0.87 -38.31
CA LYS A 271 -18.38 -0.49 -38.83
C LYS A 271 -17.01 -0.92 -39.33
N GLU A 272 -16.31 -1.74 -38.54
CA GLU A 272 -15.02 -2.32 -38.92
C GLU A 272 -15.09 -3.18 -40.21
N TYR A 273 -16.26 -3.78 -40.46
CA TYR A 273 -16.53 -4.61 -41.63
C TYR A 273 -17.80 -4.17 -42.36
N ILE A 274 -17.69 -4.04 -43.68
CA ILE A 274 -18.79 -3.78 -44.62
C ILE A 274 -18.98 -4.98 -45.56
N PRO A 275 -20.17 -5.17 -46.16
CA PRO A 275 -20.34 -6.15 -47.23
C PRO A 275 -19.41 -5.80 -48.40
N ASP A 276 -18.85 -6.82 -49.03
CA ASP A 276 -17.97 -6.69 -50.19
C ASP A 276 -18.79 -6.31 -51.43
N PRO A 277 -18.61 -5.10 -52.01
CA PRO A 277 -19.41 -4.65 -53.14
C PRO A 277 -19.13 -5.45 -54.43
N GLU A 278 -17.95 -6.07 -54.53
CA GLU A 278 -17.58 -6.92 -55.67
C GLU A 278 -18.10 -8.36 -55.51
N ASP A 279 -18.45 -8.77 -54.29
CA ASP A 279 -19.09 -10.06 -54.02
C ASP A 279 -20.59 -9.96 -54.28
N VAL A 280 -20.97 -9.94 -55.55
CA VAL A 280 -22.37 -10.04 -55.99
C VAL A 280 -22.84 -11.49 -55.98
N LYS A 281 -24.13 -11.73 -55.70
CA LYS A 281 -24.72 -13.07 -55.83
C LYS A 281 -24.68 -13.48 -57.30
N PRO A 282 -24.13 -14.66 -57.66
CA PRO A 282 -24.18 -15.16 -59.02
C PRO A 282 -25.62 -15.36 -59.51
N GLU A 283 -25.87 -15.06 -60.78
CA GLU A 283 -27.12 -15.40 -61.46
C GLU A 283 -27.36 -16.92 -61.42
N GLY A 284 -28.60 -17.35 -61.21
CA GLY A 284 -28.97 -18.75 -61.06
C GLY A 284 -28.64 -19.40 -59.70
N TYR A 285 -27.93 -18.73 -58.78
CA TYR A 285 -27.51 -19.34 -57.51
C TYR A 285 -28.69 -19.81 -56.63
N ASP A 286 -29.77 -19.02 -56.57
CA ASP A 286 -30.97 -19.37 -55.78
C ASP A 286 -31.86 -20.42 -56.50
N ASP A 287 -31.66 -20.62 -57.80
CA ASP A 287 -32.41 -21.58 -58.63
C ASP A 287 -31.85 -23.00 -58.57
N ILE A 288 -30.65 -23.18 -57.98
CA ILE A 288 -30.05 -24.49 -57.73
C ILE A 288 -30.90 -25.24 -56.68
N PRO A 289 -31.60 -26.33 -57.04
CA PRO A 289 -32.45 -27.04 -56.09
C PRO A 289 -31.60 -27.77 -55.04
N LYS A 290 -32.13 -27.87 -53.82
CA LYS A 290 -31.46 -28.57 -52.70
C LYS A 290 -31.25 -30.06 -52.96
N GLU A 291 -32.14 -30.63 -53.74
CA GLU A 291 -32.20 -32.05 -54.08
C GLU A 291 -32.39 -32.18 -55.59
N VAL A 292 -31.80 -33.22 -56.17
CA VAL A 292 -31.95 -33.62 -57.58
C VAL A 292 -32.30 -35.09 -57.63
N THR A 293 -33.00 -35.54 -58.68
CA THR A 293 -33.24 -36.97 -58.89
C THR A 293 -31.92 -37.70 -59.09
N ASP A 294 -31.74 -38.83 -58.41
CA ASP A 294 -30.55 -39.67 -58.53
C ASP A 294 -30.39 -40.18 -59.99
N PRO A 295 -29.31 -39.80 -60.70
CA PRO A 295 -29.10 -40.21 -62.10
C PRO A 295 -28.66 -41.67 -62.23
N ASP A 296 -28.15 -42.28 -61.17
CA ASP A 296 -27.73 -43.69 -61.15
C ASP A 296 -28.87 -44.63 -60.70
N ALA A 297 -29.95 -44.08 -60.15
CA ALA A 297 -31.14 -44.85 -59.79
C ALA A 297 -31.85 -45.40 -61.03
N LYS A 298 -32.01 -46.71 -61.06
CA LYS A 298 -32.77 -47.44 -62.08
C LYS A 298 -34.03 -48.00 -61.46
N LYS A 299 -35.12 -47.97 -62.23
CA LYS A 299 -36.35 -48.69 -61.90
C LYS A 299 -36.02 -50.18 -61.66
N PRO A 300 -36.43 -50.78 -60.52
CA PRO A 300 -36.24 -52.20 -60.28
C PRO A 300 -36.90 -53.07 -61.35
N GLU A 301 -36.31 -54.23 -61.65
CA GLU A 301 -36.87 -55.18 -62.64
C GLU A 301 -38.20 -55.81 -62.20
N ASP A 302 -38.51 -55.74 -60.89
CA ASP A 302 -39.69 -56.31 -60.23
C ASP A 302 -40.70 -55.22 -59.80
N TRP A 303 -40.74 -54.08 -60.50
CA TRP A 303 -41.67 -52.96 -60.21
C TRP A 303 -42.88 -53.00 -61.14
N ASP A 304 -44.09 -53.03 -60.56
CA ASP A 304 -45.35 -53.01 -61.31
C ASP A 304 -46.03 -51.63 -61.24
N ASP A 305 -46.15 -50.92 -62.37
CA ASP A 305 -46.79 -49.60 -62.38
C ASP A 305 -48.32 -49.65 -62.11
N GLU A 306 -48.96 -50.81 -62.26
CA GLU A 306 -50.42 -50.97 -62.06
C GLU A 306 -50.77 -51.23 -60.57
N GLU A 307 -49.85 -51.83 -59.80
CA GLU A 307 -50.01 -52.10 -58.36
C GLU A 307 -49.20 -51.14 -57.45
N ASP A 308 -47.96 -50.78 -57.81
CA ASP A 308 -47.09 -49.87 -57.03
C ASP A 308 -47.18 -48.38 -57.46
N GLY A 309 -47.73 -48.11 -58.66
CA GLY A 309 -47.85 -46.79 -59.27
C GLY A 309 -46.62 -46.36 -60.10
N GLU A 310 -46.70 -45.20 -60.75
CA GLU A 310 -45.61 -44.67 -61.60
C GLU A 310 -44.30 -44.52 -60.80
N TRP A 311 -43.27 -45.29 -61.18
CA TRP A 311 -41.96 -45.20 -60.54
C TRP A 311 -41.33 -43.81 -60.71
N THR A 312 -40.96 -43.20 -59.58
CA THR A 312 -40.17 -41.95 -59.56
C THR A 312 -38.79 -42.20 -58.96
N ALA A 313 -37.75 -41.66 -59.60
CA ALA A 313 -36.39 -41.77 -59.10
C ALA A 313 -36.25 -41.06 -57.74
N PRO A 314 -35.56 -41.65 -56.74
CA PRO A 314 -35.35 -41.02 -55.44
C PRO A 314 -34.57 -39.71 -55.56
N THR A 315 -34.85 -38.75 -54.69
CA THR A 315 -34.09 -37.50 -54.63
C THR A 315 -32.86 -37.62 -53.73
N ILE A 316 -31.73 -37.11 -54.21
CA ILE A 316 -30.47 -37.03 -53.50
C ILE A 316 -30.05 -35.56 -53.29
N PRO A 317 -29.29 -35.24 -52.22
CA PRO A 317 -28.80 -33.88 -51.99
C PRO A 317 -27.94 -33.39 -53.17
N ASN A 318 -28.27 -32.23 -53.72
CA ASN A 318 -27.56 -31.67 -54.87
C ASN A 318 -26.14 -31.22 -54.46
N PRO A 319 -25.05 -31.79 -55.01
CA PRO A 319 -23.68 -31.38 -54.68
C PRO A 319 -23.37 -29.93 -55.05
N GLU A 320 -24.13 -29.33 -55.98
CA GLU A 320 -23.97 -27.94 -56.41
C GLU A 320 -24.62 -26.94 -55.45
N TYR A 321 -25.61 -27.35 -54.66
CA TYR A 321 -26.30 -26.48 -53.70
C TYR A 321 -25.37 -26.08 -52.54
N LYS A 322 -24.91 -24.82 -52.52
CA LYS A 322 -23.96 -24.31 -51.51
C LYS A 322 -24.63 -23.65 -50.28
N GLY A 323 -25.93 -23.87 -50.08
CA GLY A 323 -26.69 -23.23 -49.00
C GLY A 323 -27.16 -21.81 -49.34
N PRO A 324 -27.78 -21.08 -48.40
CA PRO A 324 -28.21 -19.70 -48.63
C PRO A 324 -26.98 -18.80 -48.84
N TRP A 325 -26.98 -18.03 -49.94
CA TRP A 325 -25.89 -17.11 -50.25
C TRP A 325 -25.71 -16.07 -49.14
N LYS A 326 -24.45 -15.78 -48.80
CA LYS A 326 -24.06 -14.74 -47.84
C LYS A 326 -22.92 -13.92 -48.43
N GLN A 327 -23.17 -12.63 -48.64
CA GLN A 327 -22.15 -11.68 -49.07
C GLN A 327 -20.94 -11.73 -48.13
N LYS A 328 -19.74 -11.82 -48.70
CA LYS A 328 -18.48 -11.66 -47.98
C LYS A 328 -18.45 -10.29 -47.29
N LYS A 329 -17.66 -10.20 -46.23
CA LYS A 329 -17.40 -8.95 -45.53
C LYS A 329 -15.93 -8.59 -45.66
N ILE A 330 -15.66 -7.38 -46.15
CA ILE A 330 -14.32 -6.81 -46.21
C ILE A 330 -14.11 -5.81 -45.08
N LYS A 331 -12.85 -5.53 -44.76
CA LYS A 331 -12.52 -4.42 -43.85
C LYS A 331 -12.93 -3.12 -44.49
N ASN A 332 -13.63 -2.29 -43.74
CA ASN A 332 -14.10 -1.00 -44.20
C ASN A 332 -12.93 0.01 -44.31
N PRO A 333 -12.61 0.54 -45.49
CA PRO A 333 -11.55 1.53 -45.65
C PRO A 333 -11.81 2.84 -44.90
N ASN A 334 -13.09 3.15 -44.64
CA ASN A 334 -13.53 4.38 -43.97
C ASN A 334 -13.71 4.22 -42.44
N TYR A 335 -13.34 3.07 -41.86
CA TYR A 335 -13.52 2.82 -40.43
C TYR A 335 -12.66 3.76 -39.57
N GLN A 336 -13.32 4.66 -38.85
CA GLN A 336 -12.69 5.66 -37.98
C GLN A 336 -12.49 5.15 -36.53
N GLY A 337 -12.85 3.90 -36.25
CA GLY A 337 -12.86 3.33 -34.91
C GLY A 337 -14.23 3.46 -34.23
N LYS A 338 -14.41 2.79 -33.08
CA LYS A 338 -15.59 3.00 -32.24
C LYS A 338 -15.57 4.42 -31.68
N TRP A 339 -16.57 5.22 -32.06
CA TRP A 339 -16.71 6.59 -31.57
C TRP A 339 -16.76 6.65 -30.05
N LYS A 340 -16.14 7.67 -29.48
CA LYS A 340 -16.17 8.01 -28.05
C LYS A 340 -16.36 9.52 -27.94
N ALA A 341 -17.25 9.95 -27.07
CA ALA A 341 -17.34 11.36 -26.69
C ALA A 341 -15.97 11.86 -26.18
N PRO A 342 -15.57 13.10 -26.54
CA PRO A 342 -14.36 13.72 -26.02
C PRO A 342 -14.47 13.88 -24.50
N MET A 343 -13.31 13.89 -23.83
CA MET A 343 -13.22 14.25 -22.42
C MET A 343 -13.12 15.78 -22.33
N ILE A 344 -13.91 16.37 -21.43
CA ILE A 344 -13.90 17.80 -21.10
C ILE A 344 -13.65 17.99 -19.60
N ALA A 345 -13.14 19.16 -19.22
CA ALA A 345 -12.99 19.52 -17.81
C ALA A 345 -14.36 19.47 -17.10
N ASN A 346 -14.39 18.83 -15.95
CA ASN A 346 -15.62 18.70 -15.17
C ASN A 346 -15.96 20.05 -14.48
N PRO A 347 -17.10 20.69 -14.77
CA PRO A 347 -17.47 21.96 -14.13
C PRO A 347 -17.73 21.83 -12.62
N ASP A 348 -18.03 20.62 -12.14
CA ASP A 348 -18.21 20.34 -10.71
C ASP A 348 -16.89 20.06 -9.97
N PHE A 349 -15.78 19.85 -10.70
CA PHE A 349 -14.47 19.64 -10.06
C PHE A 349 -13.98 20.95 -9.42
N LYS A 350 -13.79 20.89 -8.11
CA LYS A 350 -13.10 21.92 -7.32
C LYS A 350 -11.99 21.23 -6.54
N ASP A 351 -10.79 21.77 -6.63
CA ASP A 351 -9.65 21.23 -5.91
C ASP A 351 -9.73 21.61 -4.42
N ASP A 352 -9.39 20.67 -3.53
CA ASP A 352 -9.33 20.88 -2.08
C ASP A 352 -7.91 20.65 -1.58
N PRO A 353 -7.10 21.72 -1.35
CA PRO A 353 -5.74 21.56 -0.82
C PRO A 353 -5.72 21.05 0.62
N TYR A 354 -6.86 20.97 1.30
CA TYR A 354 -7.02 20.47 2.67
C TYR A 354 -7.82 19.15 2.73
N ILE A 355 -7.83 18.37 1.64
CA ILE A 355 -8.48 17.06 1.54
C ILE A 355 -8.01 16.06 2.63
N TYR A 356 -6.81 16.25 3.17
CA TYR A 356 -6.22 15.46 4.26
C TYR A 356 -6.61 15.92 5.67
N ALA A 357 -7.13 17.15 5.80
CA ALA A 357 -7.35 17.81 7.07
C ALA A 357 -8.76 17.58 7.61
N PHE A 358 -8.84 17.47 8.93
CA PHE A 358 -10.08 17.37 9.71
C PHE A 358 -10.10 18.54 10.70
N ASP A 359 -11.19 19.30 10.72
CA ASP A 359 -11.26 20.57 11.45
C ASP A 359 -11.36 20.38 12.98
N SER A 360 -11.99 19.28 13.42
CA SER A 360 -12.19 18.93 14.81
C SER A 360 -11.99 17.42 14.99
N LEU A 361 -10.98 17.05 15.79
CA LEU A 361 -10.76 15.72 16.34
C LEU A 361 -10.73 15.88 17.86
N LYS A 362 -11.65 15.24 18.58
CA LYS A 362 -11.82 15.40 20.03
C LYS A 362 -11.98 14.09 20.81
N TYR A 363 -12.59 13.07 20.22
CA TYR A 363 -12.74 11.76 20.87
C TYR A 363 -12.20 10.63 20.01
N ILE A 364 -11.75 9.57 20.67
CA ILE A 364 -11.51 8.27 20.05
C ILE A 364 -12.59 7.33 20.55
N GLY A 365 -13.24 6.63 19.62
CA GLY A 365 -14.29 5.66 19.90
C GLY A 365 -13.91 4.28 19.37
N ILE A 366 -14.23 3.25 20.15
CA ILE A 366 -14.22 1.86 19.70
C ILE A 366 -15.68 1.44 19.64
N GLU A 367 -16.20 1.25 18.44
CA GLU A 367 -17.56 0.75 18.19
C GLU A 367 -17.46 -0.49 17.29
N LEU A 368 -17.86 -1.65 17.81
CA LEU A 368 -17.62 -2.95 17.18
C LEU A 368 -18.84 -3.85 17.36
N TRP A 369 -19.10 -4.68 16.35
CA TRP A 369 -19.87 -5.91 16.49
C TRP A 369 -18.90 -7.08 16.66
N GLN A 370 -19.20 -8.03 17.56
CA GLN A 370 -18.40 -9.26 17.76
C GLN A 370 -19.29 -10.51 17.68
N VAL A 371 -18.93 -11.41 16.77
CA VAL A 371 -19.44 -12.77 16.68
C VAL A 371 -18.32 -13.72 17.07
N GLY A 372 -18.45 -14.30 18.27
CA GLY A 372 -17.60 -15.41 18.69
C GLY A 372 -17.64 -16.55 17.68
N SER A 373 -16.46 -17.05 17.31
CA SER A 373 -16.27 -18.14 16.38
C SER A 373 -16.79 -19.47 16.96
N ASP A 374 -18.03 -19.84 16.66
CA ASP A 374 -18.57 -21.13 17.09
C ASP A 374 -18.31 -22.22 16.03
N CYS A 375 -17.25 -23.02 16.25
CA CYS A 375 -17.01 -24.26 15.50
C CYS A 375 -16.27 -25.31 16.36
N ARG A 376 -17.03 -26.06 17.16
CA ARG A 376 -16.67 -27.40 17.67
C ARG A 376 -17.03 -28.45 16.61
N ILE A 377 -16.52 -29.69 16.54
CA ILE A 377 -15.90 -30.67 17.47
C ILE A 377 -14.94 -31.54 16.59
N THR A 378 -13.89 -32.28 16.99
CA THR A 378 -13.45 -32.98 18.23
C THR A 378 -11.92 -32.78 18.41
N HIS A 379 -11.16 -33.35 19.37
CA HIS A 379 -11.37 -34.43 20.35
C HIS A 379 -10.57 -34.12 21.64
N SER A 380 -11.17 -34.32 22.83
CA SER A 380 -10.58 -34.20 24.20
C SER A 380 -9.95 -32.84 24.60
N VAL A 381 -10.14 -32.27 25.80
CA VAL A 381 -10.96 -32.57 27.01
C VAL A 381 -11.45 -31.23 27.59
N GLN A 382 -12.55 -31.24 28.35
CA GLN A 382 -13.14 -30.05 28.97
C GLN A 382 -12.71 -29.90 30.44
N GLU A 383 -12.46 -28.66 30.87
CA GLU A 383 -12.61 -28.19 32.26
C GLU A 383 -13.03 -26.71 32.24
N ASP A 384 -13.59 -26.22 33.35
CA ASP A 384 -14.62 -25.18 33.32
C ASP A 384 -14.14 -23.73 33.47
N GLY A 385 -15.01 -22.78 33.07
CA GLY A 385 -14.99 -21.39 33.53
C GLY A 385 -14.69 -20.33 32.46
N THR A 386 -15.68 -19.48 32.19
CA THR A 386 -15.58 -18.18 31.49
C THR A 386 -14.78 -18.15 30.18
N ASN A 387 -15.48 -18.24 29.05
CA ASN A 387 -14.96 -17.71 27.79
C ASN A 387 -14.84 -16.18 27.93
N SER A 388 -13.60 -15.67 27.86
CA SER A 388 -13.28 -14.25 27.76
C SER A 388 -12.36 -14.06 26.57
N HIS A 389 -12.64 -13.07 25.71
CA HIS A 389 -12.16 -13.01 24.33
C HIS A 389 -11.18 -11.84 24.10
N SER A 390 -9.88 -12.10 24.24
CA SER A 390 -8.87 -11.06 24.48
C SER A 390 -8.53 -10.19 23.26
N PHE A 391 -9.03 -8.95 23.31
CA PHE A 391 -8.41 -7.79 22.71
C PHE A 391 -7.48 -7.11 23.72
N SER A 392 -6.40 -6.49 23.24
CA SER A 392 -5.65 -5.49 23.99
C SER A 392 -5.35 -4.33 23.06
N TYR A 393 -5.80 -3.15 23.46
CA TYR A 393 -5.51 -1.90 22.78
C TYR A 393 -4.36 -1.21 23.53
N VAL A 394 -3.41 -0.65 22.80
CA VAL A 394 -2.54 0.43 23.30
C VAL A 394 -2.61 1.49 22.21
N CYS A 395 -3.20 2.64 22.49
CA CYS A 395 -3.47 3.64 21.47
C CYS A 395 -2.60 4.88 21.68
N ARG A 396 -2.03 5.40 20.59
CA ARG A 396 -1.31 6.67 20.55
C ARG A 396 -1.77 7.49 19.35
N LEU A 397 -2.21 8.71 19.63
CA LEU A 397 -2.50 9.75 18.66
C LEU A 397 -1.48 10.87 18.83
N SER A 398 -0.69 11.14 17.79
CA SER A 398 0.34 12.17 17.84
C SER A 398 0.44 12.93 16.51
N GLN A 399 1.01 14.14 16.58
CA GLN A 399 1.49 14.86 15.42
C GLN A 399 3.03 14.80 15.35
N GLU A 400 3.55 14.87 14.12
CA GLU A 400 4.96 14.66 13.73
C GLU A 400 5.48 13.21 13.73
N LEU A 401 6.36 12.89 12.77
CA LEU A 401 6.99 11.58 12.63
C LEU A 401 8.33 11.51 13.37
N CYS A 402 8.44 10.59 14.33
CA CYS A 402 9.70 10.24 14.96
C CYS A 402 10.46 9.18 14.12
N LEU A 403 11.33 9.61 13.21
CA LEU A 403 12.16 8.71 12.36
C LEU A 403 13.66 8.65 12.72
N THR A 404 14.12 9.34 13.77
CA THR A 404 15.56 9.56 14.02
C THR A 404 16.20 8.72 15.14
N THR A 405 15.42 7.95 15.92
CA THR A 405 15.94 7.25 17.13
C THR A 405 16.92 6.12 16.84
N PHE A 406 16.73 5.33 15.77
CA PHE A 406 17.60 4.20 15.43
C PHE A 406 19.00 4.62 14.93
N SER A 407 19.09 5.74 14.20
CA SER A 407 20.37 6.30 13.75
C SER A 407 21.20 6.80 14.93
N SER A 408 20.58 7.54 15.86
CA SER A 408 21.25 8.14 17.00
C SER A 408 21.88 7.13 17.96
N LEU A 409 21.19 6.02 18.28
CA LEU A 409 21.75 5.00 19.17
C LEU A 409 22.94 4.27 18.54
N THR A 410 22.83 3.95 17.25
CA THR A 410 23.89 3.31 16.46
C THR A 410 25.11 4.22 16.34
N MET A 411 24.88 5.52 16.10
CA MET A 411 25.92 6.55 16.05
C MET A 411 26.60 6.76 17.41
N LEU A 412 25.85 6.76 18.52
CA LEU A 412 26.37 6.83 19.90
C LEU A 412 27.23 5.60 20.26
N LEU A 413 26.80 4.40 19.88
CA LEU A 413 27.57 3.16 20.05
C LEU A 413 28.84 3.16 19.20
N TRP A 414 28.77 3.67 17.97
CA TRP A 414 29.92 3.83 17.06
C TRP A 414 30.93 4.86 17.58
N LEU A 415 30.47 6.01 18.08
CA LEU A 415 31.29 7.02 18.77
C LEU A 415 31.96 6.45 20.03
N ARG A 416 31.23 5.68 20.85
CA ARG A 416 31.81 4.93 22.00
C ARG A 416 32.89 3.93 21.56
N HIS A 417 32.77 3.34 20.38
CA HIS A 417 33.76 2.40 19.85
C HIS A 417 35.01 3.09 19.28
N LEU A 418 34.84 4.26 18.64
CA LEU A 418 35.93 5.11 18.14
C LEU A 418 36.76 5.73 19.26
N LEU A 419 36.10 6.25 20.31
CA LEU A 419 36.77 6.90 21.45
C LEU A 419 37.57 5.91 22.33
N LYS A 420 37.43 4.59 22.13
CA LYS A 420 38.13 3.55 22.90
C LYS A 420 39.37 2.95 22.22
N ARG A 421 39.82 3.42 21.04
CA ARG A 421 41.00 2.85 20.35
C ARG A 421 41.99 3.90 19.81
N PRO A 422 43.29 3.84 20.19
CA PRO A 422 44.31 4.77 19.69
C PRO A 422 44.90 4.33 18.32
N GLY A 423 44.10 4.44 17.24
CA GLY A 423 44.54 4.43 15.83
C GLY A 423 45.32 3.22 15.28
N PRO A 424 45.79 3.24 14.02
CA PRO A 424 45.26 3.96 12.86
C PRO A 424 44.91 3.02 11.67
N SER A 425 43.76 3.18 11.00
CA SER A 425 43.61 2.90 9.56
C SER A 425 42.27 3.39 9.02
N ILE A 426 42.27 4.54 8.32
CA ILE A 426 41.08 5.11 7.69
C ILE A 426 40.73 4.44 6.34
N ARG A 427 41.57 3.51 5.83
CA ARG A 427 41.40 2.92 4.49
C ARG A 427 40.45 1.72 4.37
N LYS A 428 39.85 1.21 5.46
CA LYS A 428 38.91 0.06 5.40
C LYS A 428 37.42 0.42 5.47
N TYR A 429 37.04 1.66 5.76
CA TYR A 429 35.62 2.05 5.95
C TYR A 429 34.96 2.70 4.73
N GLY A 430 35.71 2.99 3.66
CA GLY A 430 35.20 3.67 2.46
C GLY A 430 34.08 2.92 1.69
N HIS A 431 34.01 1.59 1.81
CA HIS A 431 32.93 0.81 1.19
C HIS A 431 31.60 0.87 1.96
N ILE A 432 31.63 1.10 3.28
CA ILE A 432 30.41 1.16 4.10
C ILE A 432 29.68 2.48 3.89
N LEU A 433 30.40 3.61 3.76
CA LEU A 433 29.79 4.92 3.49
C LEU A 433 28.98 4.95 2.18
N ARG A 434 29.44 4.26 1.13
CA ARG A 434 28.72 4.22 -0.16
C ARG A 434 27.37 3.47 -0.09
N SER A 435 27.21 2.54 0.86
CA SER A 435 25.95 1.79 1.03
C SER A 435 24.90 2.56 1.85
N ILE A 436 25.33 3.48 2.71
CA ILE A 436 24.44 4.27 3.57
C ILE A 436 23.89 5.49 2.80
N ILE A 437 24.73 6.14 1.98
CA ILE A 437 24.31 7.32 1.19
C ILE A 437 23.27 6.94 0.12
N TYR A 438 23.35 5.72 -0.45
CA TYR A 438 22.38 5.22 -1.45
C TYR A 438 21.00 4.83 -0.90
N ARG A 439 20.72 5.03 0.40
CA ARG A 439 19.41 4.77 1.04
C ARG A 439 18.71 6.05 1.53
N ILE A 440 19.20 7.23 1.12
CA ILE A 440 18.64 8.53 1.51
C ILE A 440 17.98 9.25 0.31
N ASP A 441 18.27 8.81 -0.93
CA ASP A 441 17.65 9.29 -2.18
C ASP A 441 16.73 8.23 -2.83
N ILE A 442 15.77 7.68 -2.07
CA ILE A 442 14.54 7.01 -2.57
C ILE A 442 13.39 7.38 -1.64
#